data_AF-A0A9E4JGX8-F1
#
_entry.id   AF-A0A9E4JGX8-F1
#
_cell.length_a   1.000
_cell.length_b   1.000
_cell.length_c   1.000
_cell.angle_alpha   90.00
_cell.angle_beta   90.00
_cell.angle_gamma   90.00
#
_symmetry.space_group_name_H-M   'P 1'
#
loop_
_entity.id
_entity.type
_entity.pdbx_description
1 polymer ?
#
loop_
_entity_poly.entity_id
_entity_poly.type
_entity_poly.pdbx_seq_one_letter_code
_entity_poly.pdbx_strand_id
1 'polypeptide(L)'
;MEAYQLSLFPNEPPVPVESLKKKRTPKKMETKPIEMIRTTEQAANILGVSKSTLYNASRAGNPYKIGDWSAEYLDRNSWKVTYSTTQ
;
A
#
# COMPACT_ATOMS: atom_id res chain seq x y z
N MET A 1 30.39 2.53 36.74
CA MET A 1 29.09 2.66 37.43
C MET A 1 28.04 2.17 36.47
N GLU A 2 27.39 1.04 36.77
CA GLU A 2 26.35 0.46 35.93
C GLU A 2 24.98 1.08 36.27
N ALA A 3 24.19 1.42 35.26
CA ALA A 3 22.86 1.99 35.42
C ALA A 3 21.78 0.95 35.08
N TYR A 4 20.85 0.75 36.00
CA TYR A 4 19.74 -0.20 35.88
C TYR A 4 18.41 0.54 35.78
N GLN A 5 17.50 0.07 34.93
CA GLN A 5 16.15 0.65 34.85
C GLN A 5 15.29 0.10 35.98
N LEU A 6 14.66 0.98 36.77
CA LEU A 6 13.67 0.61 37.77
C LEU A 6 12.39 0.14 37.05
N SER A 7 12.01 -1.13 37.24
CA SER A 7 10.74 -1.67 36.74
C SER A 7 9.59 -1.19 37.62
N LEU A 8 8.45 -0.82 37.00
CA LEU A 8 7.20 -0.50 37.71
C LEU A 8 6.43 -1.76 38.14
N PHE A 9 6.92 -2.95 37.78
CA PHE A 9 6.32 -4.24 38.12
C PHE A 9 7.15 -4.93 39.22
N PRO A 10 6.57 -5.26 40.37
CA PRO A 10 7.32 -5.70 41.55
C PRO A 10 7.99 -7.08 41.44
N ASN A 11 7.72 -7.86 40.39
CA ASN A 11 8.21 -9.23 40.22
C ASN A 11 9.14 -9.43 39.01
N GLU A 12 9.59 -8.36 38.35
CA GLU A 12 10.54 -8.47 37.24
C GLU A 12 11.95 -8.07 37.67
N PRO A 13 13.00 -8.84 37.27
CA PRO A 13 14.37 -8.47 37.54
C PRO A 13 14.75 -7.18 36.79
N PRO A 14 15.58 -6.30 37.40
CA PRO A 14 15.97 -5.04 36.79
C PRO A 14 16.78 -5.28 35.51
N VAL A 15 16.35 -4.66 34.40
CA VAL A 15 17.02 -4.78 33.10
C VAL A 15 18.12 -3.72 32.99
N PRO A 16 19.37 -4.09 32.63
CA PRO A 16 20.44 -3.13 32.39
C PRO A 16 20.10 -2.18 31.23
N VAL A 17 20.36 -0.87 31.41
CA VAL A 17 19.98 0.17 30.44
C VAL A 17 20.65 -0.04 29.07
N GLU A 18 21.79 -0.72 29.02
CA GLU A 18 22.50 -1.03 27.77
C GLU A 18 21.71 -1.95 26.83
N SER A 19 20.87 -2.84 27.38
CA SER A 19 20.01 -3.75 26.62
C SER A 19 18.92 -3.04 25.83
N LEU A 20 18.60 -1.78 26.18
CA LEU A 20 17.55 -0.97 25.56
C LEU A 20 18.03 -0.25 24.30
N LYS A 21 19.34 -0.26 23.99
CA LYS A 21 19.90 0.35 22.78
C LYS A 21 19.65 -0.46 21.50
N LYS A 22 18.50 -1.14 21.39
CA LYS A 22 18.04 -1.66 20.10
C LYS A 22 17.57 -0.48 19.27
N LYS A 23 18.47 0.06 18.44
CA LYS A 23 18.12 0.99 17.36
C LYS A 23 16.96 0.38 16.58
N ARG A 24 15.75 0.89 16.82
CA ARG A 24 14.59 0.60 15.99
C ARG A 24 14.93 1.11 14.59
N THR A 25 15.31 0.21 13.70
CA THR A 25 15.27 0.52 12.28
C THR A 25 13.80 0.81 11.96
N PRO A 26 13.46 1.98 11.40
CA PRO A 26 12.11 2.21 10.94
C PRO A 26 11.84 1.14 9.89
N LYS A 27 10.87 0.27 10.17
CA LYS A 27 10.35 -0.70 9.22
C LYS A 27 9.92 0.13 8.01
N LYS A 28 10.68 0.08 6.90
CA LYS A 28 10.25 0.61 5.61
C LYS A 28 8.87 0.03 5.39
N MET A 29 7.83 0.85 5.53
CA MET A 29 6.50 0.48 5.08
C MET A 29 6.65 0.42 3.57
N GLU A 30 6.84 -0.78 3.04
CA GLU A 30 6.64 -1.01 1.61
C GLU A 30 5.22 -0.53 1.31
N THR A 31 5.10 0.62 0.68
CA THR A 31 3.86 1.14 0.11
C THR A 31 3.51 0.20 -1.03
N LYS A 32 2.94 -0.96 -0.66
CA LYS A 32 2.46 -1.92 -1.64
C LYS A 32 1.41 -1.21 -2.49
N PRO A 33 1.51 -1.30 -3.82
CA PRO A 33 0.49 -0.72 -4.67
C PRO A 33 -0.86 -1.35 -4.29
N ILE A 34 -1.88 -0.51 -4.13
CA ILE A 34 -3.21 -1.00 -3.80
C ILE A 34 -3.78 -1.57 -5.09
N GLU A 35 -3.77 -2.90 -5.19
CA GLU A 35 -4.36 -3.63 -6.31
C GLU A 35 -5.80 -4.01 -5.97
N MET A 36 -6.75 -3.61 -6.82
CA MET A 36 -8.16 -3.92 -6.64
C MET A 36 -8.79 -4.37 -7.95
N ILE A 37 -9.46 -5.53 -7.91
CA ILE A 37 -10.30 -5.97 -9.02
C ILE A 37 -11.67 -5.30 -8.86
N ARG A 38 -12.10 -4.60 -9.90
CA ARG A 38 -13.32 -3.77 -9.93
C ARG A 38 -14.05 -3.94 -11.25
N THR A 39 -15.34 -3.63 -11.26
CA THR A 39 -16.12 -3.57 -12.51
C THR A 39 -15.72 -2.35 -13.34
N THR A 40 -16.00 -2.32 -14.65
CA THR A 40 -15.71 -1.13 -15.49
C THR A 40 -16.35 0.14 -14.93
N GLU A 41 -17.54 0.06 -14.34
CA GLU A 41 -18.20 1.21 -13.72
C GLU A 41 -17.48 1.73 -12.49
N GLN A 42 -17.04 0.82 -11.62
CA GLN A 42 -16.26 1.19 -10.43
C GLN A 42 -14.88 1.72 -10.82
N ALA A 43 -14.22 1.10 -11.79
CA ALA A 43 -12.94 1.56 -12.31
C ALA A 43 -13.06 2.97 -12.92
N ALA A 44 -14.09 3.21 -13.73
CA ALA A 44 -14.38 4.51 -14.31
C ALA A 44 -14.57 5.59 -13.23
N ASN A 45 -15.31 5.26 -12.16
CA ASN A 45 -15.54 6.18 -11.04
C ASN A 45 -14.25 6.50 -10.28
N ILE A 46 -13.41 5.48 -9.97
CA ILE A 46 -12.13 5.67 -9.28
C ILE A 46 -11.18 6.54 -10.09
N LEU A 47 -11.12 6.31 -11.40
CA LEU A 47 -10.21 7.00 -12.32
C LEU A 47 -10.76 8.38 -12.74
N GLY A 48 -12.03 8.68 -12.47
CA GLY A 48 -12.70 9.90 -12.92
C GLY A 48 -12.91 9.97 -14.43
N VAL A 49 -13.05 8.83 -15.12
CA VAL A 49 -13.16 8.76 -16.59
C VAL A 49 -14.46 8.12 -17.04
N SER A 50 -14.81 8.28 -18.31
CA SER A 50 -15.98 7.62 -18.88
C SER A 50 -15.78 6.11 -19.06
N LYS A 51 -16.85 5.31 -18.94
CA LYS A 51 -16.84 3.88 -19.25
C LYS A 51 -16.34 3.61 -20.68
N SER A 52 -16.69 4.47 -21.63
CA SER A 52 -16.22 4.41 -23.03
C SER A 52 -14.71 4.56 -23.16
N THR A 53 -14.07 5.39 -22.33
CA THR A 53 -12.60 5.54 -22.33
C THR A 53 -11.93 4.23 -21.95
N LEU A 54 -12.46 3.54 -20.94
CA LEU A 54 -11.97 2.22 -20.54
C LEU A 54 -12.23 1.16 -21.62
N TYR A 55 -13.41 1.13 -22.24
CA TYR A 55 -13.66 0.23 -23.37
C TYR A 55 -12.73 0.47 -24.57
N ASN A 56 -12.36 1.72 -24.83
CA ASN A 56 -11.40 2.04 -25.89
C ASN A 56 -10.00 1.57 -25.51
N ALA A 57 -9.58 1.73 -24.25
CA ALA A 57 -8.30 1.23 -23.76
C ALA A 57 -8.22 -0.30 -23.83
N SER A 58 -9.29 -1.02 -23.45
CA SER A 58 -9.32 -2.49 -23.55
C SER A 58 -9.28 -2.97 -25.00
N ARG A 59 -9.99 -2.29 -25.91
CA ARG A 59 -9.93 -2.57 -27.36
C ARG A 59 -8.55 -2.29 -27.95
N ALA A 60 -7.84 -1.29 -27.44
CA ALA A 60 -6.47 -0.99 -27.84
C ALA A 60 -5.44 -1.99 -27.25
N GLY A 61 -5.85 -2.85 -26.31
CA GLY A 61 -4.97 -3.82 -25.65
C GLY A 61 -3.96 -3.18 -24.69
N ASN A 62 -4.15 -1.91 -24.33
CA ASN A 62 -3.21 -1.17 -23.47
C ASN A 62 -3.86 -0.86 -22.12
N PRO A 63 -3.12 -0.97 -21.00
CA PRO A 63 -3.61 -0.51 -19.71
C PRO A 63 -3.82 1.01 -19.74
N TYR A 64 -4.95 1.46 -19.22
CA TYR A 64 -5.25 2.87 -19.08
C TYR A 64 -4.48 3.44 -17.89
N LYS A 65 -3.75 4.55 -18.06
CA LYS A 65 -2.97 5.19 -17.00
C LYS A 65 -3.36 6.66 -16.89
N ILE A 66 -3.61 7.11 -15.66
CA ILE A 66 -3.92 8.51 -15.35
C ILE A 66 -3.32 8.88 -13.99
N GLY A 67 -2.32 9.77 -14.01
CA GLY A 67 -1.55 10.10 -12.81
C GLY A 67 -0.95 8.85 -12.16
N ASP A 68 -1.18 8.70 -10.86
CA ASP A 68 -0.77 7.56 -10.02
C ASP A 68 -1.68 6.32 -10.15
N TRP A 69 -2.76 6.41 -10.92
CA TRP A 69 -3.69 5.30 -11.14
C TRP A 69 -3.44 4.61 -12.48
N SER A 70 -3.56 3.29 -12.48
CA SER A 70 -3.57 2.48 -13.68
C SER A 70 -4.71 1.47 -13.64
N ALA A 71 -5.27 1.15 -14.80
CA ALA A 71 -6.35 0.20 -14.96
C ALA A 71 -6.04 -0.74 -16.12
N GLU A 72 -5.92 -2.02 -15.80
CA GLU A 72 -5.65 -3.09 -16.74
C GLU A 72 -6.91 -3.94 -16.91
N TYR A 73 -7.25 -4.25 -18.16
CA TYR A 73 -8.41 -5.08 -18.46
C TYR A 73 -8.05 -6.56 -18.22
N LEU A 74 -8.84 -7.24 -17.39
CA LEU A 74 -8.66 -8.67 -17.11
C LEU A 74 -9.57 -9.51 -18.01
N ASP A 75 -10.89 -9.42 -17.81
CA ASP A 75 -11.87 -10.29 -18.45
C ASP A 75 -13.29 -9.76 -18.30
N ARG A 76 -14.18 -9.96 -19.28
CA ARG A 76 -15.66 -9.82 -19.19
C ARG A 76 -16.24 -8.73 -18.26
N ASN A 77 -15.62 -7.53 -18.18
CA ASN A 77 -16.00 -6.35 -17.36
C ASN A 77 -15.18 -6.13 -16.05
N SER A 78 -14.18 -6.96 -15.80
CA SER A 78 -13.24 -6.90 -14.70
C SER A 78 -12.00 -6.09 -15.08
N TRP A 79 -11.67 -5.11 -14.25
CA TRP A 79 -10.50 -4.27 -14.37
C TRP A 79 -9.64 -4.39 -13.11
N LYS A 80 -8.34 -4.61 -13.29
CA LYS A 80 -7.35 -4.48 -12.24
C LYS A 80 -6.95 -3.02 -12.14
N VAL A 81 -7.40 -2.36 -11.09
CA VAL A 81 -7.04 -0.97 -10.79
C VAL A 81 -5.89 -0.98 -9.79
N THR A 82 -4.79 -0.34 -10.14
CA THR A 82 -3.58 -0.27 -9.34
C THR A 82 -3.24 1.19 -9.06
N TYR A 83 -3.08 1.53 -7.78
CA TYR A 83 -2.56 2.82 -7.34
C TYR A 83 -1.06 2.71 -7.03
N SER A 84 -0.23 3.35 -7.84
CA SER A 84 1.20 3.49 -7.57
C SER A 84 1.43 4.85 -6.94
N THR A 85 1.56 4.90 -5.61
CA THR A 85 2.00 6.13 -4.96
C THR A 85 3.46 6.36 -5.33
N THR A 86 3.72 7.27 -6.25
CA THR A 86 5.07 7.72 -6.55
C THR A 86 5.48 8.66 -5.41
N GLN A 87 6.23 8.14 -4.43
CA GLN A 87 6.87 8.96 -3.38
C GLN A 87 8.15 9.60 -3.90
#